data_AF-A0A9D7NHH9-F1
#
_entry.id   AF-A0A9D7NHH9-F1
#
_cell.length_a   1.000
_cell.length_b   1.000
_cell.length_c   1.000
_cell.angle_alpha   90.00
_cell.angle_beta   90.00
_cell.angle_gamma   90.00
#
_symmetry.space_group_name_H-M   'P 1'
#
loop_
_entity.id
_entity.type
_entity.pdbx_description
1 polymer ?
#
loop_
_entity_poly.entity_id
_entity_poly.type
_entity_poly.pdbx_seq_one_letter_code
_entity_poly.pdbx_strand_id
1 'polypeptide(L)'
;MTLVVGKDQKMSKKRFTAGLESLLSTPDDVALQSNALLAESTASKGKAAVAELPEKESKKNQGKRFTDDLQAFLMEAFEESFDRQMQHDRSSAAEPEVKKRSTKPMDGLDALIRSTIEPKVHFDANTTRRLTVQFDERKLEKLKTIARTEKTLLRDIIDSIVEEYIAKWERQKKS
;
A
#
# COMPACT_ATOMS: atom_id res chain seq x y z
N MET A 1 31.95 52.98 29.21
CA MET A 1 31.29 52.53 27.97
C MET A 1 30.93 51.06 28.13
N THR A 2 29.64 50.78 27.99
CA THR A 2 28.93 49.51 28.12
C THR A 2 29.00 48.71 26.82
N LEU A 3 29.26 47.39 26.88
CA LEU A 3 28.99 46.38 25.83
C LEU A 3 28.75 45.04 26.55
N VAL A 4 27.53 44.72 26.99
CA VAL A 4 26.47 43.97 26.28
C VAL A 4 26.91 42.63 25.67
N VAL A 5 26.68 41.58 26.47
CA VAL A 5 26.10 40.26 26.14
C VAL A 5 26.30 39.70 24.73
N GLY A 6 27.05 38.58 24.64
CA GLY A 6 26.88 37.56 23.61
C GLY A 6 26.60 36.21 24.28
N LYS A 7 25.33 35.80 24.34
CA LYS A 7 24.89 34.51 24.88
C LYS A 7 24.74 33.57 23.69
N ASP A 8 25.73 32.71 23.45
CA ASP A 8 25.69 31.70 22.39
C ASP A 8 24.54 30.71 22.62
N GLN A 9 23.47 30.89 21.85
CA GLN A 9 22.31 30.01 21.82
C GLN A 9 22.66 28.76 21.01
N LYS A 10 23.11 27.69 21.69
CA LYS A 10 23.21 26.34 21.11
C LYS A 10 21.81 25.89 20.70
N MET A 11 21.52 25.91 19.41
CA MET A 11 20.35 25.28 18.82
C MET A 11 20.31 23.82 19.25
N SER A 12 19.29 23.45 20.02
CA SER A 12 19.04 22.07 20.42
C SER A 12 18.66 21.28 19.17
N LYS A 13 19.67 20.73 18.48
CA LYS A 13 19.50 19.80 17.36
C LYS A 13 19.00 18.49 17.95
N LYS A 14 17.71 18.45 18.29
CA LYS A 14 17.03 17.24 18.77
C LYS A 14 17.27 16.14 17.73
N ARG A 15 18.07 15.14 18.10
CA ARG A 15 18.33 13.98 17.26
C ARG A 15 17.13 13.07 17.40
N PHE A 16 16.28 13.05 16.37
CA PHE A 16 15.14 12.13 16.26
C PHE A 16 15.52 10.64 16.36
N THR A 17 16.82 10.34 16.35
CA THR A 17 17.36 8.97 16.46
C THR A 17 17.27 8.40 17.86
N ALA A 18 17.13 9.22 18.91
CA ALA A 18 17.00 8.70 20.28
C ALA A 18 15.57 8.15 20.50
N GLY A 19 15.41 6.83 20.45
CA GLY A 19 14.16 6.12 20.72
C GLY A 19 13.53 5.40 19.52
N LEU A 20 14.04 5.58 18.29
CA LEU A 20 13.60 4.82 17.11
C LEU A 20 14.34 3.50 16.92
N GLU A 21 15.46 3.29 17.62
CA GLU A 21 16.27 2.08 17.47
C GLU A 21 15.51 0.81 17.91
N SER A 22 14.56 0.95 18.85
CA SER A 22 13.70 -0.15 19.30
C SER A 22 12.73 -0.66 18.22
N LEU A 23 12.34 0.20 17.25
CA LEU A 23 11.50 -0.19 16.11
C LEU A 23 12.30 -0.78 14.94
N LEU A 24 13.61 -0.52 14.88
CA LEU A 24 14.51 -1.01 13.84
C LEU A 24 15.29 -2.26 14.25
N SER A 25 15.20 -2.67 15.51
CA SER A 25 15.73 -3.95 15.97
C SER A 25 15.01 -5.11 15.27
N THR A 26 15.82 -6.05 14.77
CA THR A 26 15.37 -7.25 14.08
C THR A 26 14.47 -8.12 14.97
N PRO A 27 13.50 -8.86 14.38
CA PRO A 27 12.43 -9.54 15.11
C PRO A 27 12.87 -10.61 16.11
N ASP A 28 14.16 -10.97 16.16
CA ASP A 28 14.68 -11.97 17.09
C ASP A 28 14.91 -11.42 18.52
N ASP A 29 15.10 -10.10 18.71
CA ASP A 29 15.36 -9.51 20.05
C ASP A 29 14.07 -9.05 20.79
N VAL A 30 12.99 -8.76 20.06
CA VAL A 30 11.72 -8.25 20.64
C VAL A 30 10.97 -9.30 21.47
N ALA A 31 11.19 -10.59 21.20
CA ALA A 31 10.54 -11.68 21.93
C ALA A 31 11.00 -11.78 23.41
N LEU A 32 12.20 -11.27 23.73
CA LEU A 32 12.75 -11.29 25.09
C LEU A 32 12.36 -10.06 25.90
N GLN A 33 12.17 -8.90 25.27
CA GLN A 33 11.83 -7.65 25.96
C GLN A 33 10.32 -7.44 26.19
N SER A 34 9.45 -7.99 25.34
CA SER A 34 7.99 -7.83 25.49
C SER A 34 7.45 -8.43 26.80
N ASN A 35 8.10 -9.48 27.32
CA ASN A 35 7.71 -10.13 28.56
C ASN A 35 8.15 -9.36 29.82
N ALA A 36 9.14 -8.47 29.72
CA ALA A 36 9.61 -7.67 30.86
C ALA A 36 8.71 -6.44 31.11
N LEU A 37 8.16 -5.83 30.05
CA LEU A 37 7.32 -4.62 30.16
C LEU A 37 5.88 -4.90 30.68
N LEU A 38 5.42 -6.15 30.60
CA LEU A 38 4.10 -6.56 31.12
C LEU A 38 4.08 -6.80 32.64
N ALA A 39 5.24 -6.85 33.30
CA ALA A 39 5.36 -7.11 34.74
C ALA A 39 5.35 -5.84 35.61
N GLU A 40 5.53 -4.65 35.04
CA GLU A 40 5.76 -3.41 35.80
C GLU A 40 4.55 -2.45 35.86
N SER A 41 3.44 -2.75 35.17
CA SER A 41 2.28 -1.86 35.08
C SER A 41 1.25 -1.96 36.22
N THR A 42 1.56 -2.61 37.35
CA THR A 42 0.65 -2.69 38.51
C THR A 42 1.26 -2.14 39.80
N ALA A 43 1.79 -0.91 39.78
CA ALA A 43 2.04 -0.17 41.02
C ALA A 43 2.14 1.35 40.77
N SER A 44 1.04 2.09 40.99
CA SER A 44 1.01 3.27 41.87
C SER A 44 -0.25 4.13 41.65
N LYS A 45 -0.73 4.64 42.78
CA LYS A 45 -2.03 5.26 43.02
C LYS A 45 -1.77 6.66 43.59
N GLY A 46 -2.57 7.64 43.19
CA GLY A 46 -2.71 8.97 43.83
C GLY A 46 -2.20 10.13 42.97
N LYS A 47 -2.71 11.36 43.05
CA LYS A 47 -3.81 12.00 43.80
C LYS A 47 -4.06 13.38 43.14
N ALA A 48 -5.26 13.91 43.29
CA ALA A 48 -5.78 15.15 42.70
C ALA A 48 -5.10 16.46 43.17
N ALA A 49 -5.14 17.51 42.34
CA ALA A 49 -5.31 18.91 42.77
C ALA A 49 -5.79 19.80 41.60
N VAL A 50 -6.75 20.66 41.93
CA VAL A 50 -7.57 21.54 41.07
C VAL A 50 -6.94 22.94 40.98
N ALA A 51 -7.00 23.60 39.81
CA ALA A 51 -6.90 25.06 39.68
C ALA A 51 -7.50 25.53 38.33
N GLU A 52 -8.36 26.55 38.38
CA GLU A 52 -9.22 27.04 37.30
C GLU A 52 -8.64 28.24 36.49
N LEU A 53 -9.08 28.33 35.20
CA LEU A 53 -9.07 29.46 34.22
C LEU A 53 -7.74 29.81 33.50
N PRO A 54 -7.72 30.26 32.22
CA PRO A 54 -8.82 30.77 31.38
C PRO A 54 -9.09 29.97 30.08
N GLU A 55 -10.25 30.21 29.47
CA GLU A 55 -10.73 29.60 28.23
C GLU A 55 -9.80 29.89 27.03
N LYS A 56 -8.99 28.89 26.68
CA LYS A 56 -8.40 28.76 25.35
C LYS A 56 -9.12 27.63 24.65
N GLU A 57 -9.66 27.91 23.48
CA GLU A 57 -10.27 26.95 22.58
C GLU A 57 -9.45 25.66 22.58
N SER A 58 -10.03 24.64 23.19
CA SER A 58 -9.42 23.32 23.29
C SER A 58 -9.15 22.86 21.87
N LYS A 59 -7.88 22.67 21.50
CA LYS A 59 -7.49 21.80 20.39
C LYS A 59 -7.93 20.38 20.74
N LYS A 60 -9.23 20.13 20.61
CA LYS A 60 -9.92 18.90 20.99
C LYS A 60 -9.61 17.86 19.92
N ASN A 61 -8.85 16.84 20.33
CA ASN A 61 -8.98 15.46 19.87
C ASN A 61 -8.90 15.23 18.35
N GLN A 62 -7.76 15.55 17.73
CA GLN A 62 -7.45 15.05 16.38
C GLN A 62 -7.29 13.52 16.32
N GLY A 63 -7.20 12.83 17.47
CA GLY A 63 -7.12 11.36 17.54
C GLY A 63 -8.45 10.61 17.41
N LYS A 64 -9.61 11.30 17.31
CA LYS A 64 -10.93 10.66 17.19
C LYS A 64 -11.64 10.90 15.86
N ARG A 65 -11.10 11.79 15.02
CA ARG A 65 -11.72 12.16 13.75
C ARG A 65 -11.26 11.30 12.58
N PHE A 66 -10.27 10.42 12.77
CA PHE A 66 -9.77 9.56 11.70
C PHE A 66 -10.84 8.59 11.20
N THR A 67 -11.60 7.96 12.11
CA THR A 67 -12.69 7.05 11.71
C THR A 67 -13.83 7.79 11.03
N ASP A 68 -14.16 8.99 11.51
CA ASP A 68 -15.18 9.84 10.90
C ASP A 68 -14.75 10.33 9.50
N ASP A 69 -13.48 10.69 9.34
CA ASP A 69 -12.87 11.14 8.07
C ASP A 69 -12.78 9.96 7.08
N LEU A 70 -12.45 8.77 7.55
CA LEU A 70 -12.47 7.54 6.75
C LEU A 70 -13.89 7.14 6.35
N GLN A 71 -14.87 7.31 7.24
CA GLN A 71 -16.27 7.06 6.93
C GLN A 71 -16.79 8.07 5.89
N ALA A 72 -16.45 9.36 6.04
CA ALA A 72 -16.80 10.39 5.06
C ALA A 72 -16.18 10.10 3.69
N PHE A 73 -14.89 9.76 3.66
CA PHE A 73 -14.18 9.40 2.43
C PHE A 73 -14.78 8.16 1.74
N LEU A 74 -15.11 7.10 2.50
CA LEU A 74 -15.73 5.91 1.93
C LEU A 74 -17.14 6.19 1.40
N MET A 75 -17.95 6.98 2.12
CA MET A 75 -19.27 7.38 1.64
C MET A 75 -19.18 8.17 0.34
N GLU A 76 -18.26 9.13 0.25
CA GLU A 76 -18.03 9.91 -0.97
C GLU A 76 -17.60 9.02 -2.15
N ALA A 77 -16.70 8.06 -1.92
CA ALA A 77 -16.28 7.12 -2.96
C ALA A 77 -17.40 6.19 -3.44
N PHE A 78 -18.29 5.75 -2.54
CA PHE A 78 -19.46 4.94 -2.90
C PHE A 78 -20.51 5.74 -3.66
N GLU A 79 -20.80 6.97 -3.22
CA GLU A 79 -21.71 7.89 -3.92
C GLU A 79 -21.18 8.22 -5.32
N GLU A 80 -19.90 8.52 -5.45
CA GLU A 80 -19.27 8.80 -6.75
C GLU A 80 -19.33 7.57 -7.69
N SER A 81 -19.12 6.36 -7.16
CA SER A 81 -19.25 5.13 -7.95
C SER A 81 -20.70 4.87 -8.37
N PHE A 82 -21.67 5.13 -7.50
CA PHE A 82 -23.10 4.92 -7.80
C PHE A 82 -23.61 5.94 -8.83
N ASP A 83 -23.20 7.20 -8.71
CA ASP A 83 -23.54 8.25 -9.68
C ASP A 83 -22.91 7.98 -11.05
N ARG A 84 -21.65 7.53 -11.11
CA ARG A 84 -21.02 7.10 -12.36
C ARG A 84 -21.76 5.93 -13.01
N GLN A 85 -22.24 4.97 -12.22
CA GLN A 85 -23.02 3.83 -12.72
C GLN A 85 -24.41 4.26 -13.23
N MET A 86 -25.14 5.10 -12.47
CA MET A 86 -26.42 5.64 -12.92
C MET A 86 -26.30 6.54 -14.16
N GLN A 87 -25.20 7.28 -14.29
CA GLN A 87 -24.92 8.09 -15.49
C GLN A 87 -24.58 7.21 -16.70
N HIS A 88 -23.92 6.07 -16.50
CA HIS A 88 -23.67 5.09 -17.57
C HIS A 88 -24.98 4.45 -18.07
N ASP A 89 -25.92 4.14 -17.18
CA ASP A 89 -27.23 3.58 -17.56
C ASP A 89 -28.16 4.60 -18.24
N ARG A 90 -28.00 5.90 -17.93
CA ARG A 90 -28.76 6.99 -18.58
C ARG A 90 -28.17 7.45 -19.92
N SER A 91 -26.87 7.24 -20.15
CA SER A 91 -26.18 7.63 -21.39
C SER A 91 -26.17 6.53 -22.47
N SER A 92 -26.59 5.30 -22.16
CA SER A 92 -26.74 4.22 -23.15
C SER A 92 -28.10 4.21 -23.86
N ALA A 93 -28.89 5.28 -23.77
CA ALA A 93 -30.19 5.40 -24.41
C ALA A 93 -30.09 5.99 -25.83
N ALA A 94 -29.33 5.34 -26.73
CA ALA A 94 -29.45 5.49 -28.20
C ALA A 94 -28.50 4.53 -28.93
N GLU A 95 -28.99 3.35 -29.32
CA GLU A 95 -28.98 2.82 -30.71
C GLU A 95 -29.31 1.31 -30.76
N PRO A 96 -30.00 0.82 -31.82
CA PRO A 96 -30.48 -0.56 -31.91
C PRO A 96 -29.55 -1.51 -32.69
N GLU A 97 -29.72 -2.80 -32.41
CA GLU A 97 -29.36 -3.98 -33.20
C GLU A 97 -27.89 -4.43 -33.33
N VAL A 98 -27.51 -5.37 -32.45
CA VAL A 98 -27.23 -6.76 -32.90
C VAL A 98 -27.89 -7.71 -31.91
N LYS A 99 -28.88 -8.49 -32.36
CA LYS A 99 -29.45 -9.61 -31.59
C LYS A 99 -28.38 -10.69 -31.41
N LYS A 100 -27.48 -10.52 -30.44
CA LYS A 100 -26.77 -11.64 -29.84
C LYS A 100 -27.85 -12.52 -29.24
N ARG A 101 -27.89 -13.79 -29.64
CA ARG A 101 -28.80 -14.79 -29.07
C ARG A 101 -28.77 -14.60 -27.56
N SER A 102 -29.89 -14.21 -26.97
CA SER A 102 -30.03 -14.11 -25.52
C SER A 102 -29.76 -15.51 -24.97
N THR A 103 -28.52 -15.75 -24.56
CA THR A 103 -28.19 -16.88 -23.72
C THR A 103 -28.95 -16.60 -22.45
N LYS A 104 -30.04 -17.37 -22.23
CA LYS A 104 -30.80 -17.27 -20.99
C LYS A 104 -29.81 -17.19 -19.83
N PRO A 105 -29.98 -16.27 -18.88
CA PRO A 105 -29.11 -16.24 -17.71
C PRO A 105 -29.18 -17.64 -17.09
N MET A 106 -28.05 -18.34 -17.10
CA MET A 106 -27.94 -19.66 -16.51
C MET A 106 -27.93 -19.42 -15.01
N ASP A 107 -29.11 -19.50 -14.40
CA ASP A 107 -29.30 -19.34 -12.97
C ASP A 107 -29.61 -20.71 -12.35
N GLY A 108 -29.15 -20.93 -11.12
CA GLY A 108 -29.37 -22.17 -10.36
C GLY A 108 -28.30 -23.27 -10.50
N LEU A 109 -28.72 -24.52 -10.22
CA LEU A 109 -27.84 -25.69 -10.08
C LEU A 109 -27.00 -25.96 -11.34
N ASP A 110 -27.54 -25.70 -12.52
CA ASP A 110 -26.86 -25.97 -13.79
C ASP A 110 -25.63 -25.03 -13.98
N ALA A 111 -25.70 -23.80 -13.46
CA ALA A 111 -24.57 -22.88 -13.40
C ALA A 111 -23.49 -23.40 -12.45
N LEU A 112 -23.89 -23.94 -11.29
CA LEU A 112 -22.99 -24.53 -10.30
C LEU A 112 -22.31 -25.79 -10.83
N ILE A 113 -23.08 -26.73 -11.41
CA ILE A 113 -22.57 -27.96 -12.03
C ILE A 113 -21.57 -27.59 -13.13
N ARG A 114 -21.92 -26.66 -14.02
CA ARG A 114 -21.00 -26.25 -15.08
C ARG A 114 -19.71 -25.62 -14.55
N SER A 115 -19.80 -24.76 -13.54
CA SER A 115 -18.63 -24.15 -12.90
C SER A 115 -17.70 -25.16 -12.22
N THR A 116 -18.24 -26.31 -11.79
CA THR A 116 -17.48 -27.37 -11.11
C THR A 116 -16.93 -28.42 -12.07
N ILE A 117 -17.59 -28.70 -13.19
CA ILE A 117 -17.09 -29.63 -14.23
C ILE A 117 -16.16 -28.96 -15.25
N GLU A 118 -16.40 -27.68 -15.56
CA GLU A 118 -15.58 -26.85 -16.44
C GLU A 118 -14.99 -25.71 -15.59
N PRO A 119 -13.90 -25.94 -14.83
CA PRO A 119 -13.22 -24.84 -14.17
C PRO A 119 -12.73 -23.89 -15.27
N LYS A 120 -13.44 -22.77 -15.44
CA LYS A 120 -12.93 -21.64 -16.22
C LYS A 120 -11.71 -21.16 -15.47
N VAL A 121 -10.54 -21.64 -15.87
CA VAL A 121 -9.27 -20.98 -15.61
C VAL A 121 -9.35 -19.63 -16.28
N HIS A 122 -9.93 -18.67 -15.55
CA HIS A 122 -9.78 -17.27 -15.83
C HIS A 122 -8.29 -16.97 -15.64
N PHE A 123 -7.52 -17.15 -16.72
CA PHE A 123 -6.23 -16.52 -16.83
C PHE A 123 -6.50 -15.04 -16.98
N ASP A 124 -6.72 -14.36 -15.85
CA ASP A 124 -6.75 -12.91 -15.83
C ASP A 124 -5.45 -12.44 -16.47
N ALA A 125 -5.53 -11.67 -17.55
CA ALA A 125 -4.38 -11.21 -18.32
C ALA A 125 -3.36 -10.41 -17.49
N ASN A 126 -3.71 -10.05 -16.25
CA ASN A 126 -2.89 -9.34 -15.28
C ASN A 126 -2.29 -10.24 -14.19
N THR A 127 -2.41 -11.58 -14.29
CA THR A 127 -1.81 -12.48 -13.30
C THR A 127 -0.29 -12.57 -13.49
N THR A 128 0.44 -11.77 -12.71
CA THR A 128 1.89 -11.91 -12.56
C THR A 128 2.19 -13.29 -11.98
N ARG A 129 2.90 -14.15 -12.73
CA ARG A 129 3.35 -15.45 -12.25
C ARG A 129 4.77 -15.35 -11.73
N ARG A 130 5.04 -16.02 -10.60
CA ARG A 130 6.38 -16.09 -10.02
C ARG A 130 7.24 -17.08 -10.82
N LEU A 131 8.37 -16.59 -11.33
CA LEU A 131 9.39 -17.40 -11.99
C LEU A 131 10.66 -17.40 -11.13
N THR A 132 11.17 -18.59 -10.81
CA THR A 132 12.49 -18.76 -10.18
C THR A 132 13.48 -19.20 -11.24
N VAL A 133 14.52 -18.41 -11.46
CA VAL A 133 15.57 -18.64 -12.45
C VAL A 133 16.93 -18.63 -11.77
N GLN A 134 17.83 -19.50 -12.22
CA GLN A 134 19.22 -19.54 -11.77
C GLN A 134 20.09 -18.76 -12.75
N PHE A 135 20.99 -17.92 -12.22
CA PHE A 135 21.93 -17.13 -13.01
C PHE A 135 23.36 -17.38 -12.54
N ASP A 136 24.31 -17.27 -13.47
CA ASP A 136 25.73 -17.23 -13.12
C ASP A 136 26.02 -16.01 -12.24
N GLU A 137 26.83 -16.20 -11.21
CA GLU A 137 27.20 -15.15 -10.24
C GLU A 137 27.78 -13.91 -10.93
N ARG A 138 28.67 -14.11 -11.90
CA ARG A 138 29.29 -13.02 -12.70
C ARG A 138 28.26 -12.19 -13.47
N LYS A 139 27.19 -12.81 -13.96
CA LYS A 139 26.12 -12.11 -14.69
C LYS A 139 25.24 -11.34 -13.70
N LEU A 140 24.96 -11.94 -12.54
CA LEU A 140 24.17 -11.32 -11.49
C LEU A 140 24.85 -10.07 -10.90
N GLU A 141 26.17 -10.11 -10.68
CA GLU A 141 26.94 -8.96 -10.21
C GLU A 141 26.87 -7.78 -11.19
N LYS A 142 27.06 -8.05 -12.48
CA LYS A 142 26.92 -7.03 -13.53
C LYS A 142 25.52 -6.43 -13.55
N LEU A 143 24.50 -7.27 -13.47
CA LEU A 143 23.10 -6.84 -13.45
C LEU A 143 22.79 -5.97 -12.22
N LYS A 144 23.34 -6.31 -11.05
CA LYS A 144 23.25 -5.49 -9.83
C LYS A 144 23.94 -4.13 -9.98
N THR A 145 25.11 -4.08 -10.63
CA THR A 145 25.82 -2.82 -10.87
C THR A 145 25.03 -1.90 -11.81
N ILE A 146 24.43 -2.46 -12.86
CA ILE A 146 23.54 -1.73 -13.78
C ILE A 146 22.33 -1.19 -13.01
N ALA A 147 21.66 -2.03 -12.20
CA ALA A 147 20.52 -1.62 -11.38
C ALA A 147 20.83 -0.46 -10.43
N ARG A 148 22.01 -0.48 -9.78
CA ARG A 148 22.45 0.61 -8.91
C ARG A 148 22.68 1.91 -9.67
N THR A 149 23.19 1.81 -10.90
CA THR A 149 23.50 2.96 -11.75
C THR A 149 22.22 3.61 -12.27
N GLU A 150 21.27 2.78 -12.72
CA GLU A 150 19.99 3.21 -13.29
C GLU A 150 18.92 3.51 -12.23
N LYS A 151 19.17 3.19 -10.95
CA LYS A 151 18.23 3.32 -9.82
C LYS A 151 16.91 2.58 -10.06
N THR A 152 16.96 1.47 -10.78
CA THR A 152 15.83 0.60 -11.09
C THR A 152 15.93 -0.70 -10.30
N LEU A 153 14.81 -1.42 -10.18
CA LEU A 153 14.80 -2.73 -9.55
C LEU A 153 15.36 -3.79 -10.52
N LEU A 154 15.99 -4.82 -9.95
CA LEU A 154 16.52 -5.94 -10.74
C LEU A 154 15.44 -6.63 -11.58
N ARG A 155 14.21 -6.68 -11.04
CA ARG A 155 13.03 -7.20 -11.73
C ARG A 155 12.79 -6.44 -13.04
N ASP A 156 12.77 -5.11 -12.99
CA ASP A 156 12.41 -4.27 -14.13
C ASP A 156 13.42 -4.42 -15.29
N ILE A 157 14.71 -4.61 -14.95
CA ILE A 157 15.76 -4.88 -15.93
C ILE A 157 15.59 -6.27 -16.56
N ILE A 158 15.19 -7.27 -15.77
CA ILE A 158 14.92 -8.61 -16.31
C ILE A 158 13.70 -8.53 -17.24
N ASP A 159 12.66 -7.83 -16.83
CA ASP A 159 11.44 -7.66 -17.61
C ASP A 159 11.75 -6.96 -18.95
N SER A 160 12.58 -5.91 -18.98
CA SER A 160 12.97 -5.23 -20.22
C SER A 160 13.83 -6.09 -21.16
N ILE A 161 14.77 -6.87 -20.62
CA ILE A 161 15.59 -7.81 -21.41
C ILE A 161 14.70 -8.89 -22.03
N VAL A 162 13.74 -9.41 -21.27
CA VAL A 162 12.80 -10.43 -21.76
C VAL A 162 11.90 -9.85 -22.85
N GLU A 163 11.40 -8.63 -22.68
CA GLU A 163 10.58 -7.93 -23.68
C GLU A 163 11.37 -7.70 -24.98
N GLU A 164 12.61 -7.22 -24.90
CA GLU A 164 13.47 -7.02 -26.07
C GLU A 164 13.76 -8.35 -26.79
N TYR A 165 14.03 -9.41 -26.02
CA TYR A 165 14.29 -10.75 -26.57
C TYR A 165 13.06 -11.30 -27.31
N ILE A 166 11.86 -11.18 -26.73
CA ILE A 166 10.60 -11.59 -27.36
C ILE A 166 10.38 -10.78 -28.66
N ALA A 167 10.52 -9.46 -28.61
CA ALA A 167 10.34 -8.61 -29.79
C ALA A 167 11.35 -8.91 -30.91
N LYS A 168 12.59 -9.27 -30.57
CA LYS A 168 13.60 -9.71 -31.53
C LYS A 168 13.23 -11.05 -32.16
N TRP A 169 12.75 -12.00 -31.36
CA TRP A 169 12.34 -13.32 -31.83
C TRP A 169 11.11 -13.27 -32.75
N GLU A 170 10.11 -12.46 -32.40
CA GLU A 170 8.91 -12.27 -33.24
C GLU A 170 9.23 -11.64 -34.60
N ARG A 171 10.16 -10.67 -34.63
CA ARG A 171 10.64 -10.08 -35.88
C ARG A 171 11.33 -11.10 -36.79
N GLN A 172 12.13 -12.01 -36.22
CA GLN A 172 12.77 -13.07 -37.01
C GLN A 172 11.79 -14.12 -37.51
N LYS A 173 10.75 -14.45 -36.74
CA LYS A 173 9.74 -15.44 -37.14
C LYS A 173 8.75 -14.91 -38.19
N LYS A 174 8.53 -13.59 -38.21
CA LYS A 174 7.61 -12.94 -39.16
C LYS A 174 8.27 -12.58 -40.49
N SER A 175 9.60 -12.68 -40.58
CA SER A 175 10.38 -12.57 -41.82
C SER A 175 10.57 -13.93 -42.47
#